data_AF-A0AAW0FJX2-F1
#
_entry.id   AF-A0AAW0FJX2-F1
#
_cell.length_a   1.000
_cell.length_b   1.000
_cell.length_c   1.000
_cell.angle_alpha   90.00
_cell.angle_beta   90.00
_cell.angle_gamma   90.00
#
_symmetry.space_group_name_H-M   'P 1'
#
loop_
_entity.id
_entity.type
_entity.pdbx_description
1 polymer ?
#
loop_
_entity_poly.entity_id
_entity_poly.type
_entity_poly.pdbx_seq_one_letter_code
_entity_poly.pdbx_strand_id
1 'polypeptide(L)'
;MCQYWTNFLTRTNAVKDLIKLNDNLNIKRGIGLFHVHGHMKECYARYAPTFIPGAGMLDGEIIETLWHILNYTASSARAMSWFHRQEYLDCHIGDSNWKKLTRMVATLIRKRKACILQREDSEEYFAKLSEFVGPARVAKWGEEEQLMPSQRDESPEVMDRLDVSEEKAQGKIEIQRRLAETEDESTLSNGTAAWLALGLKLEEQQIELLNDVRKRIPNQLMRGNLLFSRSVVDCSQKSTRSLLSQSIILVV
;
A
#
# COMPACT_ATOMS: atom_id res chain seq x y z
N MET A 1 -3.75 -5.87 -16.54
CA MET A 1 -2.31 -6.26 -16.43
C MET A 1 -1.48 -4.99 -16.57
N CYS A 2 -0.43 -4.80 -15.76
CA CYS A 2 0.44 -3.61 -15.86
C CYS A 2 1.03 -3.50 -17.27
N GLN A 3 0.73 -2.41 -17.98
CA GLN A 3 1.04 -2.19 -19.40
C GLN A 3 2.51 -2.41 -19.75
N TYR A 4 3.42 -2.14 -18.81
CA TYR A 4 4.86 -2.22 -19.04
C TYR A 4 5.37 -3.66 -19.17
N TRP A 5 4.72 -4.62 -18.50
CA TRP A 5 5.19 -6.01 -18.52
C TRP A 5 4.96 -6.70 -19.87
N THR A 6 3.83 -6.43 -20.53
CA THR A 6 3.37 -7.13 -21.74
C THR A 6 4.44 -7.18 -22.83
N ASN A 7 5.17 -6.09 -23.03
CA ASN A 7 6.21 -5.98 -24.05
C ASN A 7 7.63 -5.89 -23.45
N PHE A 8 7.82 -6.27 -22.18
CA PHE A 8 9.13 -6.16 -21.53
C PHE A 8 10.19 -7.01 -22.26
N LEU A 9 9.95 -8.32 -22.40
CA LEU A 9 10.90 -9.23 -23.05
C LEU A 9 11.17 -8.86 -24.52
N THR A 10 10.13 -8.46 -25.25
CA THR A 10 10.26 -7.99 -26.65
C THR A 10 11.19 -6.76 -26.73
N ARG A 11 10.99 -5.78 -25.83
CA ARG A 11 11.81 -4.57 -25.80
C ARG A 11 13.24 -4.87 -25.38
N THR A 12 13.45 -5.71 -24.36
CA THR A 12 14.80 -6.08 -23.92
C THR A 12 15.55 -6.86 -24.99
N ASN A 13 14.88 -7.73 -25.73
CA ASN A 13 15.48 -8.46 -26.85
C ASN A 13 15.84 -7.54 -28.02
N ALA A 14 15.03 -6.51 -28.29
CA ALA A 14 15.32 -5.52 -29.33
C ALA A 14 16.58 -4.68 -29.03
N VAL A 15 16.97 -4.55 -27.75
CA VAL A 15 18.18 -3.82 -27.32
C VAL A 15 19.24 -4.73 -26.71
N LYS A 16 19.24 -6.03 -27.07
CA LYS A 16 20.15 -7.04 -26.48
C LYS A 16 21.64 -6.68 -26.61
N ASP A 17 22.01 -5.92 -27.65
CA ASP A 17 23.38 -5.45 -27.86
C ASP A 17 23.81 -4.38 -26.84
N LEU A 18 22.85 -3.62 -26.31
CA LEU A 18 23.07 -2.59 -25.28
C LEU A 18 22.90 -3.16 -23.86
N ILE A 19 21.94 -4.08 -23.68
CA ILE A 19 21.60 -4.69 -22.39
C ILE A 19 21.63 -6.21 -22.52
N LYS A 20 22.74 -6.81 -22.10
CA LYS A 20 22.89 -8.27 -22.06
C LYS A 20 22.26 -8.81 -20.77
N LEU A 21 20.97 -9.16 -20.84
CA LEU A 21 20.34 -9.97 -19.80
C LEU A 21 20.89 -11.39 -19.88
N ASN A 22 21.27 -11.95 -18.74
CA ASN A 22 21.61 -13.36 -18.62
C ASN A 22 20.33 -14.19 -18.73
N ASP A 23 20.31 -15.18 -19.61
CA ASP A 23 19.15 -16.05 -19.83
C ASP A 23 18.76 -16.84 -18.56
N ASN A 24 19.68 -16.98 -17.59
CA ASN A 24 19.45 -17.63 -16.30
C ASN A 24 18.81 -16.70 -15.23
N LEU A 25 18.47 -15.45 -15.56
CA LEU A 25 17.85 -14.53 -14.61
C LEU A 25 16.36 -14.85 -14.41
N ASN A 26 15.99 -15.20 -13.18
CA ASN A 26 14.59 -15.25 -12.78
C ASN A 26 14.08 -13.83 -12.50
N ILE A 27 13.35 -13.25 -13.47
CA ILE A 27 12.78 -11.91 -13.37
C ILE A 27 11.38 -11.99 -12.77
N LYS A 28 11.24 -11.47 -11.55
CA LYS A 28 9.95 -11.38 -10.87
C LYS A 28 9.24 -10.07 -11.19
N ARG A 29 7.93 -10.14 -11.36
CA ARG A 29 7.04 -9.00 -11.64
C ARG A 29 6.62 -8.35 -10.32
N GLY A 30 6.95 -7.08 -10.12
CA GLY A 30 6.52 -6.31 -8.95
C GLY A 30 5.99 -4.95 -9.34
N ILE A 31 5.00 -4.46 -8.60
CA ILE A 31 4.55 -3.07 -8.62
C ILE A 31 4.94 -2.46 -7.28
N GLY A 32 5.41 -1.20 -7.25
CA GLY A 32 5.73 -0.55 -5.98
C GLY A 32 4.54 -0.58 -5.01
N LEU A 33 4.80 -0.78 -3.71
CA LEU A 33 3.76 -0.91 -2.69
C LEU A 33 2.88 0.35 -2.60
N PHE A 34 3.44 1.55 -2.78
CA PHE A 34 2.62 2.75 -2.87
C PHE A 34 1.75 2.77 -4.13
N HIS A 35 2.33 2.37 -5.26
CA HIS A 35 1.70 2.46 -6.57
C HIS A 35 0.65 1.37 -6.83
N VAL A 36 0.80 0.18 -6.23
CA VAL A 36 -0.11 -0.96 -6.47
C VAL A 36 -1.53 -0.67 -6.01
N HIS A 37 -1.71 0.21 -5.02
CA HIS A 37 -3.04 0.66 -4.57
C HIS A 37 -3.76 1.55 -5.59
N GLY A 38 -3.04 2.15 -6.53
CA GLY A 38 -3.61 2.89 -7.68
C GLY A 38 -3.96 1.99 -8.87
N HIS A 39 -3.61 0.70 -8.82
CA HIS A 39 -3.98 -0.29 -9.84
C HIS A 39 -5.33 -0.93 -9.52
N MET A 40 -5.75 -1.87 -10.37
CA MET A 40 -6.91 -2.72 -10.10
C MET A 40 -6.69 -3.51 -8.80
N LYS A 41 -7.76 -3.81 -8.05
CA LYS A 41 -7.67 -4.44 -6.72
C LYS A 41 -6.88 -5.75 -6.75
N GLU A 42 -7.09 -6.55 -7.79
CA GLU A 42 -6.43 -7.85 -8.00
C GLU A 42 -4.90 -7.71 -8.11
N CYS A 43 -4.40 -6.55 -8.55
CA CYS A 43 -2.96 -6.32 -8.65
C CYS A 43 -2.27 -6.32 -7.29
N TYR A 44 -2.98 -6.01 -6.20
CA TYR A 44 -2.40 -5.95 -4.86
C TYR A 44 -1.79 -7.30 -4.45
N ALA A 45 -2.62 -8.34 -4.35
CA ALA A 45 -2.12 -9.66 -3.97
C ALA A 45 -1.18 -10.26 -5.02
N ARG A 46 -1.44 -10.00 -6.31
CA ARG A 46 -0.68 -10.57 -7.43
C ARG A 46 0.70 -9.96 -7.65
N TYR A 47 0.91 -8.68 -7.31
CA TYR A 47 2.11 -7.93 -7.70
C TYR A 47 2.74 -7.07 -6.60
N ALA A 48 2.12 -6.93 -5.42
CA ALA A 48 2.74 -6.18 -4.35
C ALA A 48 4.06 -6.84 -3.89
N PRO A 49 5.10 -6.06 -3.54
CA PRO A 49 6.40 -6.60 -3.16
C PRO A 49 6.32 -7.40 -1.86
N THR A 50 5.38 -7.05 -0.98
CA THR A 50 5.11 -7.75 0.28
C THR A 50 4.87 -9.25 0.09
N PHE A 51 4.27 -9.65 -1.02
CA PHE A 51 3.97 -11.05 -1.33
C PHE A 51 5.04 -11.72 -2.22
N ILE A 52 6.13 -11.01 -2.57
CA ILE A 52 7.23 -11.57 -3.36
C ILE A 52 8.34 -12.02 -2.39
N PRO A 53 8.63 -13.33 -2.28
CA PRO A 53 9.75 -13.81 -1.49
C PRO A 53 11.06 -13.15 -1.94
N GLY A 54 11.85 -12.66 -0.99
CA GLY A 54 13.08 -11.92 -1.29
C GLY A 54 12.94 -10.40 -1.35
N ALA A 55 11.76 -9.88 -1.71
CA ALA A 55 11.55 -8.43 -1.82
C ALA A 55 11.42 -7.77 -0.45
N GLY A 56 10.60 -8.39 0.42
CA GLY A 56 10.15 -7.80 1.67
C GLY A 56 9.26 -6.57 1.44
N MET A 57 8.89 -5.89 2.53
CA MET A 57 8.12 -4.64 2.43
C MET A 57 9.04 -3.47 2.06
N LEU A 58 9.14 -3.29 0.76
CA LEU A 58 9.70 -2.12 0.13
C LEU A 58 8.57 -1.27 -0.43
N ASP A 59 8.74 0.03 -0.33
CA ASP A 59 7.81 1.01 -0.91
C ASP A 59 7.77 0.90 -2.44
N GLY A 60 8.93 0.55 -3.03
CA GLY A 60 9.08 0.41 -4.48
C GLY A 60 9.16 1.74 -5.22
N GLU A 61 9.00 2.85 -4.50
CA GLU A 61 8.99 4.19 -5.06
C GLU A 61 10.26 4.98 -4.67
N ILE A 62 11.22 5.02 -5.61
CA ILE A 62 12.51 5.65 -5.38
C ILE A 62 12.56 7.08 -5.95
N ILE A 63 11.81 7.33 -7.04
CA ILE A 63 11.84 8.61 -7.75
C ILE A 63 11.01 9.66 -7.01
N GLU A 64 9.79 9.33 -6.58
CA GLU A 64 8.91 10.33 -5.95
C GLU A 64 9.41 10.76 -4.57
N THR A 65 9.96 9.82 -3.79
CA THR A 65 10.60 10.15 -2.51
C THR A 65 11.83 11.06 -2.67
N LEU A 66 12.50 11.03 -3.83
CA LEU A 66 13.60 11.93 -4.16
C LEU A 66 13.11 13.36 -4.49
N TRP A 67 11.90 13.52 -5.01
CA TRP A 67 11.36 14.84 -5.38
C TRP A 67 11.29 15.79 -4.19
N HIS A 68 10.97 15.30 -2.99
CA HIS A 68 10.98 16.13 -1.78
C HIS A 68 12.35 16.80 -1.56
N ILE A 69 13.45 16.07 -1.81
CA ILE A 69 14.81 16.60 -1.67
C ILE A 69 15.13 17.56 -2.82
N LEU A 70 14.75 17.22 -4.05
CA LEU A 70 14.98 18.06 -5.22
C LEU A 70 14.19 19.38 -5.18
N ASN A 71 13.03 19.40 -4.53
CA ASN A 71 12.20 20.60 -4.38
C ASN A 71 12.96 21.75 -3.70
N TYR A 72 13.88 21.47 -2.77
CA TYR A 72 14.73 22.49 -2.16
C TYR A 72 15.66 23.17 -3.18
N THR A 73 16.06 22.44 -4.21
CA THR A 73 16.96 22.91 -5.28
C THR A 73 16.21 23.53 -6.46
N ALA A 74 14.89 23.31 -6.52
CA ALA A 74 14.06 23.78 -7.63
C ALA A 74 14.10 25.31 -7.77
N SER A 75 14.12 26.05 -6.66
CA SER A 75 14.16 27.52 -6.67
C SER A 75 15.40 28.05 -7.40
N SER A 76 16.56 27.45 -7.18
CA SER A 76 17.83 27.76 -7.85
C SER A 76 17.83 27.32 -9.32
N ALA A 77 17.25 26.16 -9.62
CA ALA A 77 17.18 25.62 -10.98
C ALA A 77 16.28 26.44 -11.92
N ARG A 78 15.32 27.22 -11.41
CA ARG A 78 14.34 27.97 -12.22
C ARG A 78 14.98 28.97 -13.18
N ALA A 79 16.01 29.70 -12.76
CA ALA A 79 16.63 30.75 -13.56
C ALA A 79 17.77 30.25 -14.47
N MET A 80 18.15 28.98 -14.36
CA MET A 80 19.25 28.40 -15.14
C MET A 80 18.82 28.15 -16.59
N SER A 81 19.77 28.25 -17.53
CA SER A 81 19.55 27.76 -18.90
C SER A 81 19.32 26.26 -18.89
N TRP A 82 18.73 25.72 -19.97
CA TRP A 82 18.36 24.31 -20.05
C TRP A 82 19.53 23.37 -19.75
N PHE A 83 20.70 23.61 -20.36
CA PHE A 83 21.89 22.79 -20.16
C PHE A 83 22.41 22.84 -18.72
N HIS A 84 22.56 24.04 -18.15
CA HIS A 84 22.98 24.21 -16.76
C HIS A 84 21.99 23.59 -15.77
N ARG A 85 20.68 23.67 -16.05
CA ARG A 85 19.65 23.04 -15.22
C ARG A 85 19.80 21.53 -15.20
N GLN A 86 20.05 20.92 -16.35
CA GLN A 86 20.25 19.48 -16.45
C GLN A 86 21.49 19.06 -15.65
N GLU A 87 22.65 19.68 -15.89
CA GLU A 87 23.87 19.37 -15.15
C GLU A 87 23.71 19.57 -13.64
N TYR A 88 23.02 20.65 -13.24
CA TYR A 88 22.75 20.95 -11.84
C TYR A 88 21.89 19.86 -11.18
N LEU A 89 20.82 19.42 -11.83
CA LEU A 89 19.97 18.33 -11.33
C LEU A 89 20.73 17.00 -11.30
N ASP A 90 21.50 16.70 -12.34
CA ASP A 90 22.32 15.49 -12.43
C ASP A 90 23.36 15.44 -11.29
N CYS A 91 23.95 16.57 -10.91
CA CYS A 91 24.84 16.66 -9.75
C CYS A 91 24.12 16.29 -8.44
N HIS A 92 22.93 16.83 -8.19
CA HIS A 92 22.15 16.52 -6.98
C HIS A 92 21.67 15.07 -6.93
N ILE A 93 21.22 14.54 -8.07
CA ILE A 93 20.80 13.15 -8.20
C ILE A 93 22.01 12.21 -8.04
N GLY A 94 23.15 12.57 -8.63
CA GLY A 94 24.42 11.86 -8.50
C GLY A 94 24.91 11.80 -7.05
N ASP A 95 24.92 12.93 -6.34
CA ASP A 95 25.25 13.00 -4.91
C ASP A 95 24.29 12.15 -4.06
N SER A 96 22.98 12.18 -4.36
CA SER A 96 21.99 11.33 -3.69
C SER A 96 22.30 9.83 -3.88
N ASN A 97 22.63 9.41 -5.11
CA ASN A 97 23.01 8.04 -5.42
C ASN A 97 24.32 7.63 -4.74
N TRP A 98 25.33 8.52 -4.74
CA TRP A 98 26.60 8.30 -4.05
C TRP A 98 26.41 8.14 -2.54
N LYS A 99 25.59 8.99 -1.91
CA LYS A 99 25.24 8.88 -0.48
C LYS A 99 24.52 7.57 -0.19
N LYS A 100 23.60 7.13 -1.05
CA LYS A 100 22.93 5.82 -0.90
C LYS A 100 23.92 4.66 -0.95
N LEU A 101 24.86 4.68 -1.89
CA LEU A 101 25.89 3.65 -2.04
C LEU A 101 26.83 3.61 -0.83
N THR A 102 27.42 4.74 -0.46
CA THR A 102 28.40 4.83 0.64
C THR A 102 27.78 4.59 2.02
N ARG A 103 26.51 4.97 2.23
CA ARG A 103 25.80 4.81 3.51
C ARG A 103 24.95 3.55 3.58
N MET A 104 25.01 2.68 2.57
CA MET A 104 24.22 1.45 2.50
C MET A 104 24.49 0.55 3.71
N VAL A 105 25.75 0.28 4.03
CA VAL A 105 26.14 -0.60 5.14
C VAL A 105 25.60 -0.09 6.47
N ALA A 106 25.83 1.19 6.79
CA ALA A 106 25.34 1.80 8.03
C ALA A 106 23.80 1.77 8.11
N THR A 107 23.12 1.99 6.97
CA THR A 107 21.65 1.91 6.88
C THR A 107 21.14 0.49 7.12
N LEU A 108 21.80 -0.52 6.55
CA LEU A 108 21.44 -1.93 6.74
C LEU A 108 21.65 -2.37 8.18
N ILE A 109 22.77 -2.00 8.82
CA ILE A 109 23.04 -2.30 10.24
C ILE A 109 21.93 -1.71 11.13
N ARG A 110 21.59 -0.43 10.93
CA ARG A 110 20.53 0.23 11.69
C ARG A 110 19.17 -0.44 11.47
N LYS A 111 18.82 -0.76 10.22
CA LYS A 111 17.55 -1.45 9.90
C LYS A 111 17.49 -2.85 10.47
N ARG A 112 18.61 -3.59 10.48
CA ARG A 112 18.70 -4.91 11.10
C ARG A 112 18.45 -4.85 12.61
N LYS A 113 19.05 -3.88 13.32
CA LYS A 113 18.78 -3.68 14.75
C LYS A 113 17.29 -3.42 15.03
N ALA A 114 16.67 -2.55 14.24
CA ALA A 114 15.23 -2.29 14.36
C ALA A 114 14.38 -3.54 14.07
N CYS A 115 14.75 -4.34 13.07
CA CYS A 115 14.07 -5.59 12.73
C CYS A 115 14.18 -6.63 13.85
N ILE A 116 15.34 -6.76 14.49
CA ILE A 116 15.52 -7.68 15.62
C ILE A 116 14.58 -7.32 16.77
N LEU A 117 14.47 -6.02 17.09
CA LEU A 117 13.57 -5.55 18.15
C LEU A 117 12.10 -5.81 17.82
N GLN A 118 11.69 -5.60 16.57
CA GLN A 118 10.30 -5.80 16.13
C GLN A 118 9.93 -7.27 15.93
N ARG A 119 10.92 -8.16 15.90
CA ARG A 119 10.70 -9.59 15.67
C ARG A 119 9.90 -10.21 16.80
N GLU A 120 10.24 -9.89 18.05
CA GLU A 120 9.56 -10.45 19.24
C GLU A 120 8.07 -10.09 19.23
N ASP A 121 7.73 -8.82 19.03
CA ASP A 121 6.33 -8.36 18.92
C ASP A 121 5.59 -9.06 17.77
N SER A 122 6.26 -9.26 16.63
CA SER A 122 5.68 -9.90 15.45
C SER A 122 5.44 -11.40 15.65
N GLU A 123 6.40 -12.09 16.30
CA GLU A 123 6.29 -13.51 16.65
C GLU A 123 5.17 -13.72 17.68
N GLU A 124 5.05 -12.85 18.69
CA GLU A 124 3.97 -12.92 19.68
C GLU A 124 2.60 -12.70 19.02
N TYR A 125 2.47 -11.68 18.16
CA TYR A 125 1.23 -11.42 17.43
C TYR A 125 0.84 -12.59 16.52
N PHE A 126 1.81 -13.16 15.81
CA PHE A 126 1.60 -14.33 14.95
C PHE A 126 1.20 -15.57 15.75
N ALA A 127 1.81 -15.80 16.92
CA ALA A 127 1.47 -16.91 17.81
C ALA A 127 0.01 -16.81 18.30
N LYS A 128 -0.42 -15.62 18.75
CA LYS A 128 -1.82 -15.37 19.18
C LYS A 128 -2.81 -15.60 18.05
N LEU A 129 -2.50 -15.16 16.84
CA LEU A 129 -3.34 -15.42 15.65
C LEU A 129 -3.39 -16.92 15.33
N SER A 130 -2.26 -17.60 15.40
CA SER A 130 -2.17 -19.05 15.12
C SER A 130 -2.99 -19.86 16.11
N GLU A 131 -2.96 -19.49 17.40
CA GLU A 131 -3.78 -20.10 18.45
C GLU A 131 -5.28 -19.88 18.18
N PHE A 132 -5.69 -18.65 17.86
CA PHE A 132 -7.08 -18.32 17.56
C PHE A 132 -7.65 -19.08 16.35
N VAL A 133 -6.85 -19.23 15.30
CA VAL A 133 -7.26 -19.89 14.05
C VAL A 133 -7.33 -21.41 14.18
N GLY A 134 -6.45 -22.00 15.01
CA GLY A 134 -6.37 -23.43 15.28
C GLY A 134 -5.44 -24.20 14.32
N PRO A 135 -4.86 -25.33 14.77
CA PRO A 135 -3.72 -25.98 14.11
C PRO A 135 -4.04 -26.55 12.72
N ALA A 136 -5.27 -27.05 12.50
CA ALA A 136 -5.66 -27.62 11.22
C ALA A 136 -5.67 -26.58 10.08
N ARG A 137 -6.13 -25.35 10.37
CA ARG A 137 -6.13 -24.26 9.39
C ARG A 137 -4.74 -23.70 9.18
N VAL A 138 -3.95 -23.56 10.25
CA VAL A 138 -2.54 -23.12 10.16
C VAL A 138 -1.75 -24.08 9.26
N ALA A 139 -1.90 -25.39 9.43
CA ALA A 139 -1.24 -26.38 8.57
C ALA A 139 -1.66 -26.23 7.11
N LYS A 140 -2.98 -26.16 6.85
CA LYS A 140 -3.51 -25.98 5.49
C LYS A 140 -3.00 -24.68 4.84
N TRP A 141 -3.05 -23.56 5.54
CA TRP A 141 -2.60 -22.26 5.00
C TRP A 141 -1.09 -22.21 4.80
N GLY A 142 -0.31 -22.85 5.67
CA GLY A 142 1.14 -22.96 5.51
C GLY A 142 1.54 -23.78 4.29
N GLU A 143 0.82 -24.87 3.99
CA GLU A 143 1.02 -25.62 2.73
C GLU A 143 0.67 -24.78 1.50
N GLU A 144 -0.45 -24.06 1.55
CA GLU A 144 -0.85 -23.18 0.46
C GLU A 144 0.18 -22.07 0.23
N GLU A 145 0.61 -21.36 1.27
CA GLU A 145 1.60 -20.27 1.21
C GLU A 145 2.92 -20.72 0.58
N GLN A 146 3.38 -21.94 0.85
CA GLN A 146 4.62 -22.46 0.26
C GLN A 146 4.50 -22.73 -1.24
N LEU A 147 3.30 -23.08 -1.73
CA LEU A 147 3.06 -23.39 -3.14
C LEU A 147 2.84 -22.14 -3.99
N MET A 148 2.16 -21.11 -3.44
CA MET A 148 1.77 -19.90 -4.19
C MET A 148 2.93 -19.21 -4.95
N PRO A 149 4.14 -19.00 -4.36
CA PRO A 149 5.23 -18.29 -5.05
C PRO A 149 5.75 -18.99 -6.31
N SER A 150 5.66 -20.33 -6.35
CA SER A 150 6.10 -21.13 -7.49
C SER A 150 5.11 -21.04 -8.65
N GLN A 151 3.81 -20.97 -8.34
CA GLN A 151 2.73 -20.94 -9.33
C GLN A 151 2.43 -19.52 -9.85
N ARG A 152 2.81 -18.49 -9.09
CA ARG A 152 2.50 -17.08 -9.37
C ARG A 152 2.94 -16.60 -10.76
N ASP A 153 4.07 -17.06 -11.27
CA ASP A 153 4.61 -16.58 -12.55
C ASP A 153 3.77 -17.06 -13.75
N GLU A 154 3.21 -18.28 -13.63
CA GLU A 154 2.33 -18.90 -14.62
C GLU A 154 0.88 -18.46 -14.44
N SER A 155 0.37 -18.53 -13.20
CA SER A 155 -0.99 -18.13 -12.83
C SER A 155 -0.98 -17.17 -11.65
N PRO A 156 -1.00 -15.85 -11.92
CA PRO A 156 -1.05 -14.84 -10.86
C PRO A 156 -2.30 -14.96 -9.98
N GLU A 157 -3.40 -15.49 -10.50
CA GLU A 157 -4.71 -15.57 -9.83
C GLU A 157 -4.69 -16.41 -8.54
N VAL A 158 -3.72 -17.32 -8.42
CA VAL A 158 -3.49 -18.09 -7.19
C VAL A 158 -3.27 -17.17 -5.98
N MET A 159 -2.71 -15.98 -6.20
CA MET A 159 -2.43 -15.00 -5.15
C MET A 159 -3.69 -14.32 -4.62
N ASP A 160 -4.82 -14.33 -5.34
CA ASP A 160 -6.02 -13.59 -4.94
C ASP A 160 -6.59 -14.05 -3.59
N ARG A 161 -6.23 -15.26 -3.14
CA ARG A 161 -6.56 -15.79 -1.81
C ARG A 161 -5.95 -14.99 -0.66
N LEU A 162 -4.87 -14.24 -0.92
CA LEU A 162 -4.21 -13.41 0.07
C LEU A 162 -4.88 -12.04 0.24
N ASP A 163 -5.81 -11.69 -0.66
CA ASP A 163 -6.62 -10.49 -0.50
C ASP A 163 -7.89 -10.79 0.29
N VAL A 164 -8.42 -9.77 0.96
CA VAL A 164 -9.70 -9.89 1.66
C VAL A 164 -10.82 -9.83 0.62
N SER A 165 -11.49 -10.97 0.43
CA SER A 165 -12.74 -11.05 -0.29
C SER A 165 -13.86 -10.44 0.54
N GLU A 166 -13.93 -9.11 0.55
CA GLU A 166 -15.13 -8.41 0.99
C GLU A 166 -16.17 -8.54 -0.13
N GLU A 167 -17.28 -9.22 0.15
CA GLU A 167 -18.48 -9.01 -0.64
C GLU A 167 -18.79 -7.52 -0.57
N LYS A 168 -18.76 -6.84 -1.72
CA LYS A 168 -19.09 -5.41 -1.76
C LYS A 168 -20.45 -5.24 -1.10
N ALA A 169 -20.46 -4.58 0.05
CA ALA A 169 -21.70 -4.20 0.70
C ALA A 169 -22.56 -3.47 -0.34
N GLN A 170 -23.84 -3.80 -0.39
CA GLN A 170 -24.77 -3.16 -1.31
C GLN A 170 -24.68 -1.65 -1.15
N GLY A 171 -24.58 -0.92 -2.26
CA GLY A 171 -24.46 0.53 -2.22
C GLY A 171 -25.64 1.15 -1.47
N LYS A 172 -25.43 2.27 -0.78
CA LYS A 172 -26.47 2.98 -0.01
C LYS A 172 -27.77 3.18 -0.80
N ILE A 173 -27.66 3.51 -2.08
CA ILE A 173 -28.79 3.72 -3.00
C ILE A 173 -29.56 2.41 -3.24
N GLU A 174 -28.85 1.31 -3.41
CA GLU A 174 -29.44 -0.01 -3.65
C GLU A 174 -30.20 -0.50 -2.40
N ILE A 175 -29.61 -0.30 -1.22
CA ILE A 175 -30.28 -0.60 0.06
C ILE A 175 -31.52 0.28 0.24
N GLN A 176 -31.43 1.58 -0.05
CA GLN A 176 -32.56 2.51 0.03
C GLN A 176 -33.69 2.12 -0.92
N ARG A 177 -33.36 1.74 -2.16
CA ARG A 177 -34.35 1.25 -3.14
C ARG A 177 -35.05 0.00 -2.63
N ARG A 178 -34.30 -1.01 -2.20
CA ARG A 178 -34.87 -2.26 -1.67
C ARG A 178 -35.79 -1.98 -0.47
N LEU A 179 -35.36 -1.10 0.44
CA LEU A 179 -36.17 -0.74 1.61
C LEU A 179 -37.46 -0.01 1.21
N ALA A 180 -37.42 0.88 0.23
CA ALA A 180 -38.62 1.54 -0.31
C ALA A 180 -39.58 0.55 -0.98
N GLU A 181 -39.05 -0.39 -1.77
CA GLU A 181 -39.85 -1.46 -2.40
C GLU A 181 -40.53 -2.36 -1.34
N THR A 182 -39.83 -2.73 -0.26
CA THR A 182 -40.44 -3.51 0.84
C THR A 182 -41.47 -2.72 1.65
N GLU A 183 -41.38 -1.39 1.67
CA GLU A 183 -42.38 -0.56 2.34
C GLU A 183 -43.69 -0.55 1.57
N ASP A 184 -43.64 -0.47 0.23
CA ASP A 184 -44.83 -0.48 -0.63
C ASP A 184 -45.60 -1.82 -0.58
N GLU A 185 -44.92 -2.92 -0.26
CA GLU A 185 -45.55 -4.24 -0.06
C GLU A 185 -46.14 -4.42 1.36
N SER A 186 -45.75 -3.58 2.32
CA SER A 186 -46.15 -3.69 3.72
C SER A 186 -47.28 -2.70 4.07
N THR A 187 -48.19 -3.07 4.99
CA THR A 187 -49.21 -2.14 5.51
C THR A 187 -48.67 -1.09 6.50
N LEU A 188 -47.35 -0.96 6.62
CA LEU A 188 -46.70 0.01 7.50
C LEU A 188 -46.55 1.37 6.78
N SER A 189 -46.56 2.47 7.54
CA SER A 189 -46.42 3.85 7.05
C SER A 189 -45.30 4.01 6.01
N ASN A 190 -45.68 4.23 4.75
CA ASN A 190 -44.75 4.49 3.65
C ASN A 190 -43.85 5.70 3.97
N GLY A 191 -42.55 5.59 3.67
CA GLY A 191 -41.58 6.69 3.79
C GLY A 191 -40.65 6.61 5.01
N THR A 192 -40.66 5.51 5.77
CA THR A 192 -39.80 5.34 6.96
C THR A 192 -38.32 5.22 6.55
N ALA A 193 -38.02 4.50 5.48
CA ALA A 193 -36.68 4.33 4.92
C ALA A 193 -36.13 5.66 4.37
N ALA A 194 -36.98 6.46 3.74
CA ALA A 194 -36.62 7.81 3.29
C ALA A 194 -36.34 8.74 4.48
N TRP A 195 -37.13 8.65 5.55
CA TRP A 195 -36.93 9.42 6.78
C TRP A 195 -35.63 9.04 7.50
N LEU A 196 -35.34 7.74 7.63
CA LEU A 196 -34.07 7.24 8.19
C LEU A 196 -32.86 7.64 7.33
N ALA A 197 -32.98 7.54 6.00
CA ALA A 197 -31.95 7.98 5.06
C ALA A 197 -31.64 9.47 5.20
N LEU A 198 -32.67 10.30 5.37
CA LEU A 198 -32.53 11.73 5.61
C LEU A 198 -31.88 12.00 6.98
N GLY A 199 -32.28 11.29 8.03
CA GLY A 199 -31.68 11.38 9.36
C GLY A 199 -30.18 11.09 9.34
N LEU A 200 -29.77 9.99 8.70
CA LEU A 200 -28.37 9.64 8.51
C LEU A 200 -27.61 10.69 7.68
N LYS A 201 -28.25 11.30 6.68
CA LYS A 201 -27.63 12.37 5.88
C LYS A 201 -27.43 13.65 6.68
N LEU A 202 -28.39 13.99 7.56
CA LEU A 202 -28.26 15.13 8.46
C LEU A 202 -27.12 14.91 9.47
N GLU A 203 -26.99 13.70 10.02
CA GLU A 203 -25.89 13.36 10.92
C GLU A 203 -24.52 13.45 10.22
N GLU A 204 -24.41 12.93 9.00
CA GLU A 204 -23.20 13.07 8.16
C GLU A 204 -22.82 14.55 7.96
N GLN A 205 -23.80 15.40 7.63
CA GLN A 205 -23.58 16.85 7.47
C GLN A 205 -23.19 17.55 8.78
N GLN A 206 -23.76 17.14 9.91
CA GLN A 206 -23.37 17.66 11.22
C GLN A 206 -21.92 17.31 11.56
N ILE A 207 -21.49 16.08 11.27
CA ILE A 207 -20.11 15.63 11.47
C ILE A 207 -19.13 16.42 10.58
N GLU A 208 -19.47 16.60 9.30
CA GLU A 208 -18.69 17.43 8.37
C GLU A 208 -18.54 18.87 8.89
N LEU A 209 -19.65 19.49 9.30
CA LEU A 209 -19.66 20.85 9.86
C LEU A 209 -18.80 20.94 11.13
N LEU A 210 -18.91 19.98 12.05
CA LEU A 210 -18.10 19.93 13.27
C LEU A 210 -16.60 19.82 12.96
N ASN A 211 -16.24 19.00 11.97
CA ASN A 211 -14.85 18.87 11.52
C ASN A 211 -14.33 20.17 10.89
N ASP A 212 -15.14 20.86 10.11
CA ASP A 212 -14.78 22.16 9.53
C ASP A 212 -14.64 23.26 10.59
N VAL A 213 -15.54 23.28 11.58
CA VAL A 213 -15.44 24.19 12.73
C VAL A 213 -14.17 23.90 13.53
N ARG A 214 -13.83 22.63 13.81
CA ARG A 214 -12.57 22.26 14.48
C ARG A 214 -11.33 22.71 13.71
N LYS A 215 -11.35 22.66 12.37
CA LYS A 215 -10.23 23.12 11.54
C LYS A 215 -10.10 24.65 11.50
N ARG A 216 -11.21 25.38 11.63
CA ARG A 216 -11.27 26.85 11.52
C ARG A 216 -11.12 27.58 12.84
N ILE A 217 -11.42 26.95 13.99
CA ILE A 217 -11.16 27.52 15.31
C ILE A 217 -9.68 27.31 15.65
N PRO A 218 -8.85 28.37 15.76
CA PRO A 218 -7.50 28.25 16.26
C PRO A 218 -7.55 27.71 17.70
N ASN A 219 -6.72 26.71 18.01
CA ASN A 219 -6.52 26.17 19.36
C ASN A 219 -6.08 27.28 20.35
N GLN A 220 -7.02 28.05 20.89
CA GLN A 220 -6.74 28.95 22.01
C GLN A 220 -7.70 28.85 23.19
N LEU A 221 -8.88 28.23 23.08
CA LEU A 221 -9.80 28.14 24.22
C LEU A 221 -10.63 26.85 24.19
N MET A 222 -10.06 25.73 24.64
CA MET A 222 -10.79 24.60 25.26
C MET A 222 -9.78 23.59 25.88
N ARG A 223 -9.04 24.02 26.92
CA ARG A 223 -8.50 23.11 27.95
C ARG A 223 -9.39 23.22 29.17
N GLY A 224 -10.56 22.61 29.10
CA GLY A 224 -11.50 22.58 30.22
C GLY A 224 -12.68 21.72 29.83
N ASN A 225 -12.71 20.51 30.36
CA ASN A 225 -13.79 19.53 30.25
C ASN A 225 -13.95 18.85 28.88
N LEU A 226 -13.28 17.72 28.73
CA LEU A 226 -13.76 16.50 28.04
C LEU A 226 -12.81 15.34 28.39
N LEU A 227 -12.76 15.03 29.69
CA LEU A 227 -12.28 13.74 30.20
C LEU A 227 -13.46 12.77 30.10
N PHE A 228 -13.75 12.21 28.93
CA PHE A 228 -14.46 10.93 28.79
C PHE A 228 -14.45 10.55 27.29
N SER A 229 -14.14 9.28 27.00
CA SER A 229 -13.98 8.67 25.67
C SER A 229 -12.68 9.02 24.91
N ARG A 230 -11.55 8.54 25.47
CA ARG A 230 -10.32 8.36 24.69
C ARG A 230 -9.74 6.98 24.99
N SER A 231 -10.36 5.98 24.40
CA SER A 231 -9.75 4.66 24.20
C SER A 231 -10.43 4.05 22.98
N VAL A 232 -9.64 3.35 22.17
CA VAL A 232 -10.02 2.74 20.88
C VAL A 232 -10.03 3.71 19.71
N VAL A 233 -8.85 3.89 19.08
CA VAL A 233 -8.56 4.06 17.63
C VAL A 233 -7.22 4.80 17.56
N ASP A 234 -6.13 4.08 17.85
CA ASP A 234 -4.77 4.50 17.52
C ASP A 234 -3.89 3.25 17.57
N CYS A 235 -4.13 2.31 16.65
CA CYS A 235 -3.20 1.21 16.38
C CYS A 235 -3.54 0.57 15.04
N SER A 236 -3.02 1.12 13.95
CA SER A 236 -2.79 0.35 12.72
C SER A 236 -1.82 1.12 11.83
N GLN A 237 -0.93 0.38 11.16
CA GLN A 237 0.15 0.80 10.27
C GLN A 237 1.51 1.03 10.94
N LYS A 238 2.26 -0.07 11.11
CA LYS A 238 3.73 -0.16 10.97
C LYS A 238 4.19 -1.60 11.19
N SER A 239 4.57 -2.31 10.13
CA SER A 239 5.28 -3.61 10.12
C SER A 239 5.24 -4.12 8.67
N THR A 240 6.25 -4.70 7.99
CA THR A 240 7.51 -5.36 8.36
C THR A 240 8.43 -5.61 7.13
N ARG A 241 9.76 -5.54 7.27
CA ARG A 241 10.73 -5.83 6.21
C ARG A 241 11.34 -7.23 6.29
N SER A 242 11.51 -7.82 5.09
CA SER A 242 12.63 -8.64 4.55
C SER A 242 12.97 -10.02 5.12
N LEU A 243 13.22 -10.96 4.20
CA LEU A 243 14.47 -11.74 4.09
C LEU A 243 14.79 -11.99 2.59
N LEU A 244 16.08 -11.95 2.24
CA LEU A 244 16.63 -12.06 0.88
C LEU A 244 16.90 -13.52 0.48
N SER A 245 16.49 -13.88 -0.72
CA SER A 245 17.13 -14.85 -1.61
C SER A 245 17.34 -14.15 -2.95
N GLN A 246 18.45 -14.43 -3.64
CA GLN A 246 18.86 -13.71 -4.83
C GLN A 246 17.87 -13.96 -5.99
N SER A 247 17.05 -12.95 -6.28
CA SER A 247 16.22 -12.81 -7.47
C SER A 247 16.13 -11.33 -7.80
N ILE A 248 16.27 -10.96 -9.08
CA ILE A 248 16.17 -9.57 -9.51
C ILE A 248 14.68 -9.27 -9.71
N ILE A 249 14.14 -8.42 -8.85
CA ILE A 249 12.76 -7.94 -8.95
C ILE A 249 12.77 -6.66 -9.76
N LEU A 250 12.09 -6.67 -10.90
CA LEU A 250 11.83 -5.45 -11.65
C LEU A 250 10.56 -4.81 -11.07
N VAL A 251 10.74 -3.73 -10.32
CA VAL A 251 9.64 -2.88 -9.86
C VAL A 251 9.35 -1.87 -10.94
N VAL A 252 8.14 -1.92 -11.50
CA VAL A 252 7.59 -0.90 -12.40
C VAL A 252 6.75 0.08 -11.59
#